data_AF-A0A843GDL6-F1
#
_entry.id   AF-A0A843GDL6-F1
#
_cell.length_a   1.000
_cell.length_b   1.000
_cell.length_c   1.000
_cell.angle_alpha   90.00
_cell.angle_beta   90.00
_cell.angle_gamma   90.00
#
_symmetry.space_group_name_H-M   'P 1'
#
loop_
_entity.id
_entity.type
_entity.pdbx_description
1 polymer ?
#
loop_
_entity_poly.entity_id
_entity_poly.type
_entity_poly.pdbx_seq_one_letter_code
_entity_poly.pdbx_strand_id
1 'polypeptide(L)' 'GLGEFGATAMLAGNIAGQTRTLPMAVYSEVAAGNMGEAFGYVIFIVFIAFIVIFIMDYVTLRKEKQWR' A
#
# COMPACT_ATOMS: atom_id res chain seq x y z
N GLY A 1 -1.84 -7.89 15.53
CA GLY A 1 -2.62 -6.78 14.96
C GLY A 1 -1.81 -5.50 14.90
N LEU A 2 -2.21 -4.44 15.61
CA LEU A 2 -1.53 -3.12 15.60
C LEU A 2 -0.08 -3.17 16.11
N GLY A 3 0.21 -4.04 17.09
CA GLY A 3 1.56 -4.19 17.68
C GLY A 3 2.60 -4.87 16.76
N GLU A 4 2.18 -5.78 15.88
CA GLU A 4 3.09 -6.42 14.91
C GLU A 4 3.51 -5.44 13.82
N PHE A 5 2.58 -4.62 13.34
CA PHE A 5 2.88 -3.57 12.37
C PHE A 5 3.87 -2.54 12.97
N GLY A 6 3.65 -2.14 14.23
CA GLY A 6 4.57 -1.26 14.96
C GLY A 6 5.95 -1.89 15.16
N ALA A 7 6.01 -3.17 15.54
CA ALA A 7 7.27 -3.89 15.73
C ALA A 7 8.07 -4.03 14.43
N THR A 8 7.42 -4.35 13.30
CA THR A 8 8.08 -4.38 11.99
C THR A 8 8.53 -3.00 11.55
N ALA A 9 7.75 -1.94 11.78
CA ALA A 9 8.15 -0.58 11.44
C ALA A 9 9.37 -0.10 12.24
N MET A 10 9.44 -0.46 13.53
CA MET A 10 10.60 -0.15 14.38
C MET A 10 11.86 -0.90 13.94
N LEU A 11 11.73 -2.17 13.52
CA LEU A 11 12.86 -2.99 13.10
C LEU A 11 13.34 -2.68 11.66
N ALA A 12 12.41 -2.37 10.74
CA ALA A 12 12.71 -2.09 9.33
C ALA A 12 13.28 -0.68 9.10
N GLY A 13 13.05 0.27 10.01
CA GLY A 13 13.57 1.64 9.95
C GLY A 13 12.98 2.48 8.82
N ASN A 14 12.98 3.81 8.97
CA ASN A 14 12.39 4.76 8.01
C ASN A 14 13.45 5.58 7.27
N ILE A 15 14.41 4.90 6.61
CA ILE A 15 15.40 5.59 5.77
C ILE A 15 14.81 5.77 4.37
N ALA A 16 14.55 7.02 3.99
CA ALA A 16 14.03 7.37 2.68
C ALA A 16 14.90 6.77 1.56
N GLY A 17 14.30 5.94 0.70
CA GLY A 17 14.98 5.34 -0.46
C GLY A 17 15.82 4.08 -0.20
N GLN A 18 15.97 3.64 1.06
CA GLN A 18 16.70 2.40 1.40
C GLN A 18 15.77 1.33 1.99
N THR A 19 14.98 1.71 3.00
CA THR A 19 14.07 0.80 3.72
C THR A 19 12.63 1.31 3.81
N ARG A 20 12.35 2.49 3.25
CA ARG A 20 11.03 3.13 3.26
C ARG A 20 10.06 2.34 2.37
N THR A 21 9.16 1.58 2.99
CA THR A 21 8.00 1.00 2.31
C THR A 21 6.90 2.06 2.17
N LEU A 22 6.05 1.94 1.14
CA LEU A 22 4.91 2.84 0.93
C LEU A 22 4.04 3.06 2.19
N PRO A 23 3.63 2.02 2.95
CA PRO A 23 2.89 2.22 4.18
C PRO A 23 3.69 2.93 5.29
N MET A 24 5.02 2.74 5.36
CA MET A 24 5.86 3.49 6.30
C MET A 24 6.01 4.96 5.90
N ALA A 25 6.04 5.28 4.61
CA ALA A 25 6.03 6.66 4.13
C ALA A 25 4.75 7.38 4.59
N VAL A 26 3.57 6.78 4.35
CA VAL A 26 2.29 7.33 4.82
C VAL A 26 2.30 7.53 6.33
N TYR A 27 2.70 6.52 7.11
CA TYR A 27 2.75 6.61 8.57
C TYR A 27 3.68 7.72 9.05
N SER A 28 4.86 7.83 8.44
CA SER A 28 5.84 8.88 8.77
C SER A 28 5.32 10.28 8.47
N GLU A 29 4.71 10.49 7.30
CA GLU A 29 4.17 11.81 6.93
C GLU A 29 2.97 12.21 7.80
N VAL A 30 2.10 11.24 8.13
CA VAL A 30 0.99 11.46 9.08
C VAL A 30 1.51 11.78 10.48
N ALA A 31 2.51 11.03 10.97
CA ALA A 31 3.13 11.26 12.27
C ALA A 31 3.89 12.60 12.34
N ALA A 32 4.45 13.05 11.22
CA ALA A 32 5.09 14.37 11.08
C ALA A 32 4.07 15.52 10.92
N GLY A 33 2.76 15.23 10.85
CA GLY A 33 1.71 16.22 10.63
C GLY A 33 1.61 16.73 9.19
N ASN A 34 2.37 16.16 8.25
CA ASN A 34 2.40 16.55 6.85
C ASN A 34 1.31 15.83 6.05
N MET A 35 0.08 16.28 6.24
CA MET A 35 -1.10 15.66 5.62
C MET A 35 -1.12 15.78 4.08
N GLY A 36 -0.43 16.77 3.50
CA GLY A 36 -0.36 16.95 2.05
C GLY A 36 0.37 15.82 1.34
N GLU A 37 1.61 15.54 1.77
CA GLU A 37 2.42 14.43 1.26
C GLU A 37 1.77 13.07 1.56
N ALA A 38 1.22 12.90 2.77
CA ALA A 38 0.52 11.68 3.16
C ALA A 38 -0.64 11.36 2.20
N PHE A 39 -1.44 12.35 1.81
CA PHE A 39 -2.56 12.16 0.90
C PHE A 39 -2.12 11.72 -0.50
N GLY A 40 -1.00 12.26 -0.99
CA GLY A 40 -0.40 11.85 -2.26
C GLY A 40 -0.02 10.37 -2.29
N TYR A 41 0.64 9.89 -1.22
CA TYR A 41 0.97 8.47 -1.09
C TYR A 41 -0.28 7.57 -0.99
N VAL A 42 -1.31 8.01 -0.26
CA VAL A 42 -2.56 7.26 -0.11
C VAL A 42 -3.28 7.10 -1.45
N ILE A 43 -3.44 8.18 -2.23
CA ILE A 43 -4.06 8.13 -3.56
C ILE A 43 -3.31 7.15 -4.47
N PHE A 44 -1.98 7.18 -4.46
CA PHE A 44 -1.17 6.30 -5.28
C PHE A 44 -1.39 4.82 -4.94
N ILE A 45 -1.41 4.47 -3.65
CA ILE A 45 -1.65 3.10 -3.18
C ILE A 45 -3.06 2.63 -3.56
N VAL A 46 -4.08 3.49 -3.37
CA VAL A 46 -5.47 3.18 -3.73
C VAL A 46 -5.61 2.95 -5.23
N PHE A 47 -4.96 3.77 -6.05
CA PHE A 47 -5.01 3.63 -7.51
C PHE A 47 -4.40 2.30 -7.97
N ILE A 48 -3.24 1.90 -7.41
CA ILE A 48 -2.62 0.60 -7.70
C ILE A 48 -3.55 -0.54 -7.26
N ALA A 49 -4.15 -0.44 -6.07
CA ALA A 49 -5.08 -1.46 -5.58
C ALA A 49 -6.27 -1.63 -6.54
N PHE A 50 -6.84 -0.52 -7.03
CA PHE A 50 -7.90 -0.56 -8.04
C PHE A 50 -7.47 -1.27 -9.32
N ILE A 51 -6.28 -0.96 -9.84
CA ILE A 51 -5.74 -1.62 -11.04
C ILE A 51 -5.58 -3.12 -10.82
N VAL A 52 -4.98 -3.52 -9.69
CA VAL A 52 -4.74 -4.93 -9.38
C VAL A 52 -6.06 -5.69 -9.25
N ILE A 53 -7.02 -5.14 -8.53
CA ILE A 53 -8.35 -5.74 -8.37
C ILE A 53 -9.05 -5.82 -9.72
N PHE A 54 -9.01 -4.77 -10.53
CA PHE A 54 -9.62 -4.76 -11.86
C PHE A 54 -9.02 -5.82 -12.78
N ILE A 55 -7.69 -5.97 -12.78
CA ILE A 55 -7.01 -7.01 -13.56
C ILE A 55 -7.39 -8.40 -13.03
N MET A 56 -7.39 -8.59 -11.71
CA MET A 56 -7.73 -9.86 -11.10
C MET A 56 -9.17 -10.27 -11.41
N ASP A 57 -10.11 -9.33 -11.33
CA ASP A 57 -11.51 -9.53 -11.69
C ASP A 57 -11.64 -9.88 -13.18
N TYR A 58 -11.00 -9.11 -14.07
CA TYR A 58 -10.99 -9.37 -15.51
C TYR A 58 -10.40 -10.75 -15.88
N VAL A 59 -9.31 -11.16 -15.22
CA VAL A 59 -8.69 -12.48 -15.42
C VAL A 59 -9.57 -13.59 -14.85
N THR A 60 -10.25 -13.35 -13.72
CA THR A 60 -11.17 -14.30 -13.10
C THR A 60 -12.41 -14.53 -13.97
N LEU A 61 -13.00 -13.46 -14.52
CA LEU A 61 -14.11 -13.53 -15.48
C LEU A 61 -13.73 -14.31 -16.76
N ARG A 62 -12.47 -14.22 -17.21
CA ARG A 62 -11.98 -15.06 -18.32
C ARG A 62 -11.85 -16.53 -17.95
N LYS A 63 -11.55 -16.86 -16.70
CA LYS A 63 -11.42 -18.24 -16.22
C LYS A 63 -12.77 -18.96 -16.13
N GLU A 64 -13.82 -18.28 -15.65
CA GLU A 64 -15.17 -18.88 -15.60
C GLU A 64 -15.69 -19.26 -17.00
N LYS A 65 -15.34 -18.48 -18.03
CA LYS A 65 -15.76 -18.76 -19.41
C LYS A 65 -15.02 -19.94 -20.07
N GLN A 66 -13.88 -20.36 -19.51
CA GLN A 66 -13.09 -21.50 -20.00
C GLN A 66 -13.43 -22.83 -19.30
N TRP A 67 -14.19 -22.80 -18.21
CA TRP A 67 -14.61 -23.97 -17.43
C TRP A 67 -16.09 -24.37 -17.65
N ARG A 68 -16.78 -23.73 -18.61
CA ARG A 68 -18.12 -24.10 -19.08
C ARG A 68 -18.09 -24.60 -20.51
#